data_AF-A0A2D6MFJ3-F1
#
_entry.id   AF-A0A2D6MFJ3-F1
#
_cell.length_a   1.000
_cell.length_b   1.000
_cell.length_c   1.000
_cell.angle_alpha   90.00
_cell.angle_beta   90.00
_cell.angle_gamma   90.00
#
_symmetry.space_group_name_H-M   'P 1'
#
loop_
_entity.id
_entity.type
_entity.pdbx_description
1 polymer ?
#
loop_
_entity_poly.entity_id
_entity_poly.type
_entity_poly.pdbx_seq_one_letter_code
_entity_poly.pdbx_strand_id
1 'polypeptide(L)' 'MIHVSKVKKVFHDSGVQISTNAINLIRDDFNRNVRRMANRCSDGNVKRLTNDTYHIALGHLDNYLK' A
#
# COMPACT_ATOMS: atom_id res chain seq x y z
N MET A 1 3.28 -10.06 2.98
CA MET A 1 3.90 -9.26 4.05
C MET A 1 5.20 -8.67 3.51
N ILE A 2 5.55 -7.42 3.81
CA ILE A 2 6.81 -6.83 3.33
C ILE A 2 8.00 -7.63 3.87
N HIS A 3 8.96 -7.95 3.00
CA HIS A 3 10.24 -8.54 3.40
C HIS A 3 11.20 -7.46 3.83
N VAL A 4 11.62 -7.51 5.11
CA VAL A 4 12.58 -6.56 5.69
C VAL A 4 13.88 -6.48 4.89
N SER A 5 14.36 -7.61 4.37
CA SER A 5 15.57 -7.67 3.53
C SER A 5 15.46 -6.83 2.25
N LYS A 6 14.27 -6.81 1.62
CA LYS A 6 14.03 -5.98 0.42
C LYS A 6 14.03 -4.50 0.76
N VAL A 7 13.43 -4.11 1.89
CA VAL A 7 13.45 -2.71 2.34
C VAL A 7 14.88 -2.26 2.63
N LYS A 8 15.64 -3.03 3.42
CA LYS A 8 17.04 -2.72 3.71
C LYS A 8 17.88 -2.57 2.44
N LYS A 9 17.68 -3.46 1.46
CA LYS A 9 18.38 -3.39 0.17
C LYS A 9 18.08 -2.09 -0.57
N VAL A 10 16.81 -1.69 -0.70
CA VAL A 10 16.43 -0.44 -1.38
C VAL A 10 17.08 0.80 -0.74
N PHE A 11 17.08 0.86 0.59
CA PHE A 11 17.71 1.97 1.32
C PHE A 11 19.23 1.95 1.16
N HIS A 12 19.87 0.79 1.29
CA HIS A 12 21.29 0.61 1.07
C HIS A 12 21.72 1.01 -0.36
N ASP A 13 21.00 0.55 -1.37
CA ASP A 13 21.27 0.86 -2.79
C ASP A 13 21.08 2.37 -3.08
N SER A 14 20.32 3.07 -2.24
CA SER A 14 20.16 4.53 -2.27
C SER A 14 21.21 5.28 -1.43
N GLY A 15 22.17 4.57 -0.83
CA GLY A 15 23.20 5.15 0.05
C GLY A 15 22.67 5.59 1.43
N VAL A 16 21.47 5.17 1.82
CA VAL A 16 20.82 5.59 3.07
C VAL A 16 20.79 4.42 4.06
N GLN A 17 21.29 4.64 5.27
CA GLN A 17 21.12 3.69 6.36
C GLN A 17 19.70 3.78 6.93
N ILE A 18 19.13 2.64 7.32
CA ILE A 18 17.79 2.57 7.90
C ILE A 18 17.81 1.81 9.22
N SER A 19 17.18 2.40 10.24
CA SER A 19 17.05 1.78 11.56
C SER A 19 15.93 0.75 11.60
N THR A 20 15.99 -0.19 12.54
CA THR A 20 14.93 -1.18 12.76
C THR A 20 13.58 -0.53 13.06
N ASN A 21 13.56 0.58 13.81
CA ASN A 21 12.33 1.31 14.13
C ASN A 21 11.72 1.93 12.86
N ALA A 22 12.52 2.52 11.97
CA ALA A 22 12.04 3.05 10.70
C ALA A 22 11.45 1.94 9.81
N ILE A 23 12.06 0.75 9.79
CA ILE A 23 11.51 -0.41 9.07
C ILE A 23 10.13 -0.81 9.62
N ASN A 24 9.97 -0.82 10.94
CA ASN A 24 8.69 -1.13 11.57
C ASN A 24 7.61 -0.10 11.19
N LEU A 25 7.95 1.19 11.16
CA LEU A 25 7.04 2.25 10.72
C LEU A 25 6.62 2.07 9.25
N ILE A 26 7.56 1.75 8.35
CA ILE A 26 7.25 1.46 6.94
C ILE A 26 6.31 0.26 6.82
N ARG A 27 6.54 -0.79 7.61
CA ARG A 27 5.67 -1.97 7.63
C ARG A 27 4.26 -1.60 8.07
N ASP A 28 4.13 -0.81 9.13
CA ASP A 28 2.83 -0.39 9.65
C ASP A 28 2.08 0.51 8.66
N ASP A 29 2.78 1.45 8.02
CA ASP A 29 2.19 2.31 7.00
C ASP A 29 1.67 1.50 5.80
N PHE A 30 2.48 0.58 5.29
CA PHE A 30 2.05 -0.30 4.20
C PHE A 30 0.82 -1.13 4.59
N ASN A 31 0.79 -1.69 5.81
CA ASN A 31 -0.36 -2.46 6.29
C ASN A 31 -1.61 -1.57 6.38
N ARG A 32 -1.48 -0.32 6.85
CA ARG A 32 -2.59 0.64 6.88
C ARG A 32 -3.09 0.96 5.47
N ASN A 33 -2.18 1.16 4.52
CA ASN A 33 -2.54 1.43 3.13
C ASN A 33 -3.27 0.25 2.47
N VAL A 34 -2.78 -0.98 2.64
CA VAL A 34 -3.46 -2.19 2.13
C VAL A 34 -4.84 -2.36 2.77
N ARG A 35 -5.00 -2.08 4.06
CA ARG A 35 -6.32 -2.11 4.73
C ARG A 35 -7.28 -1.06 4.15
N ARG A 36 -6.80 0.17 3.93
CA ARG A 36 -7.62 1.21 3.28
C ARG A 36 -8.04 0.81 1.88
N MET A 37 -7.15 0.22 1.09
CA MET A 37 -7.45 -0.30 -0.24
C MET A 37 -8.54 -1.38 -0.17
N ALA A 38 -8.42 -2.34 0.74
CA ALA A 38 -9.41 -3.40 0.93
C ALA A 38 -10.79 -2.85 1.33
N ASN A 39 -10.83 -1.87 2.24
CA ASN A 39 -12.07 -1.20 2.64
C ASN A 39 -12.73 -0.49 1.45
N ARG A 40 -11.97 0.25 0.66
CA ARG A 40 -12.49 0.93 -0.55
C ARG A 40 -13.04 -0.06 -1.58
N CYS A 41 -12.39 -1.21 -1.75
CA CYS A 41 -12.94 -2.29 -2.59
C CYS A 41 -14.27 -2.80 -2.02
N SER A 42 -14.37 -3.00 -0.71
CA SER A 42 -15.61 -3.39 -0.05
C SER A 42 -16.72 -2.34 -0.27
N ASP A 43 -16.40 -1.06 -0.07
CA ASP A 43 -17.33 0.06 -0.23
C ASP A 43 -17.80 0.21 -1.68
N GLY A 44 -16.90 -0.01 -2.66
CA GLY A 44 -17.19 -0.04 -4.09
C GLY A 44 -17.79 -1.36 -4.60
N ASN A 45 -18.20 -2.27 -3.72
CA ASN A 45 -18.75 -3.60 -4.04
C ASN A 45 -17.85 -4.47 -4.96
N VAL A 46 -16.52 -4.28 -4.89
CA VAL A 46 -15.53 -5.06 -5.61
C VAL A 46 -15.20 -6.33 -4.84
N LYS A 47 -15.76 -7.47 -5.27
CA LYS A 47 -15.48 -8.78 -4.66
C LYS A 47 -14.11 -9.35 -5.06
N ARG A 48 -13.60 -8.97 -6.22
CA ARG A 48 -12.27 -9.36 -6.72
C ARG A 48 -11.58 -8.15 -7.32
N LEU A 49 -10.46 -7.77 -6.73
CA LEU A 49 -9.61 -6.71 -7.26
C LEU A 49 -8.85 -7.24 -8.50
N THR A 50 -9.17 -6.69 -9.66
CA THR A 50 -8.45 -6.87 -10.93
C THR A 50 -7.77 -5.57 -11.33
N ASN A 51 -6.93 -5.63 -12.38
CA ASN A 51 -6.28 -4.45 -12.94
C ASN A 51 -7.30 -3.37 -13.34
N ASP A 52 -8.42 -3.77 -13.95
CA ASP A 52 -9.46 -2.84 -14.40
C ASP A 52 -10.15 -2.11 -13.24
N THR A 53 -10.33 -2.81 -12.10
CA THR A 53 -10.95 -2.25 -10.88
C THR A 53 -9.95 -1.59 -9.93
N TYR A 54 -8.65 -1.56 -10.28
CA TYR A 54 -7.61 -1.10 -9.35
C TYR A 54 -7.80 0.36 -8.92
N HIS A 55 -8.37 1.20 -9.78
CA HIS A 55 -8.72 2.59 -9.48
C HIS A 55 -9.66 2.73 -8.26
N ILE A 56 -10.52 1.75 -7.98
CA ILE A 56 -11.40 1.73 -6.80
C ILE A 56 -10.57 1.59 -5.51
N ALA A 57 -9.59 0.68 -5.49
CA ALA A 57 -8.67 0.51 -4.36
C ALA A 57 -7.85 1.79 -4.08
N LEU A 58 -7.49 2.53 -5.14
CA LEU A 58 -6.79 3.81 -5.02
C LEU A 58 -7.67 4.92 -4.43
N GLY A 59 -8.99 4.71 -4.33
CA GLY A 59 -9.93 5.69 -3.80
C GLY A 59 -10.35 6.73 -4.83
N HIS A 60 -10.22 6.44 -6.13
CA HIS A 60 -10.66 7.33 -7.21
C HIS A 60 -12.18 7.28 -7.45
N LEU A 61 -12.99 6.85 -6.46
CA LEU A 61 -14.45 6.83 -6.59
C LEU A 61 -15.03 8.24 -6.75
N ASP A 62 -14.40 9.25 -6.12
CA ASP A 62 -14.90 10.63 -6.11
C ASP A 62 -14.72 11.40 -7.43
N ASN A 63 -13.92 10.89 -8.38
CA ASN A 63 -13.62 11.60 -9.62
C ASN A 63 -14.53 11.23 -10.79
N TYR A 64 -15.39 10.20 -10.65
CA TYR A 64 -16.33 9.76 -11.69
C TYR A 64 -17.80 10.07 -11.37
N LEU A 65 -18.06 10.72 -10.22
CA LEU A 65 -19.39 11.18 -9.78
C LEU A 65 -19.52 12.72 -9.84
N LYS A 66 -18.67 13.40 -10.62
CA LYS A 66 -18.75 14.85 -10.90
C LYS A 66 -19.13 15.09 -12.35
#